data_AF-A0AAV7TGI0-F1
#
_entry.id   AF-A0AAV7TGI0-F1
#
_cell.length_a   1.000
_cell.length_b   1.000
_cell.length_c   1.000
_cell.angle_alpha   90.00
_cell.angle_beta   90.00
_cell.angle_gamma   90.00
#
_symmetry.space_group_name_H-M   'P 1'
#
loop_
_entity.id
_entity.type
_entity.pdbx_description
1 polymer ?
#
loop_
_entity_poly.entity_id
_entity_poly.type
_entity_poly.pdbx_seq_one_letter_code
_entity_poly.pdbx_strand_id
1 'polypeptide(L)'
;MERAILSLHYTDDLFISWRGTDWEFVSKLKKSILDLGVTVNISKEKLNFLETLVEIKDGALVTYLYRTATAGNTILHALSSHSKTMQWNIPYRELLRP
;
A
#
# COMPACT_ATOMS: atom_id res chain seq x y z
N MET A 1 11.81 25.75 3.85
CA MET A 1 12.82 24.70 3.62
C MET A 1 12.10 23.37 3.76
N GLU A 2 11.84 22.68 2.64
CA GLU A 2 11.16 21.38 2.65
C GLU A 2 12.10 20.32 3.21
N ARG A 3 11.62 19.52 4.16
CA ARG A 3 12.41 18.43 4.74
C ARG A 3 11.54 17.19 4.82
N ALA A 4 12.03 16.08 4.26
CA ALA A 4 11.46 14.77 4.55
C ALA A 4 11.65 14.50 6.05
N ILE A 5 10.56 14.19 6.74
CA ILE A 5 10.54 13.93 8.18
C ILE A 5 10.75 12.45 8.43
N LEU A 6 10.14 11.61 7.60
CA LEU A 6 10.25 10.16 7.65
C LEU A 6 10.24 9.61 6.23
N SER A 7 11.12 8.66 5.95
CA SER A 7 11.13 7.86 4.73
C SER A 7 11.21 6.39 5.14
N LEU A 8 10.26 5.58 4.69
CA LEU A 8 10.24 4.14 4.90
C LEU A 8 10.17 3.45 3.55
N HIS A 9 11.06 2.48 3.36
CA HIS A 9 11.17 1.74 2.11
C HIS A 9 10.95 0.26 2.39
N TYR A 10 10.07 -0.37 1.62
CA TYR A 10 9.79 -1.79 1.71
C TYR A 10 9.67 -2.39 0.32
N THR A 11 10.72 -3.08 -0.13
CA THR A 11 10.85 -3.65 -1.48
C THR A 11 10.54 -2.63 -2.57
N ASP A 12 9.31 -2.61 -3.10
CA ASP A 12 8.88 -1.75 -4.20
C ASP A 12 7.97 -0.60 -3.71
N ASP A 13 7.62 -0.56 -2.42
CA ASP A 13 6.77 0.46 -1.82
C ASP A 13 7.60 1.49 -1.03
N LEU A 14 7.32 2.78 -1.27
CA LEU A 14 7.97 3.90 -0.61
C LEU A 14 6.94 4.80 0.08
N PHE A 15 7.11 4.98 1.39
CA PHE A 15 6.34 5.94 2.18
C PHE A 15 7.21 7.12 2.57
N ILE A 16 6.72 8.34 2.33
CA ILE A 16 7.40 9.57 2.72
C ILE A 16 6.41 10.48 3.44
N SER A 17 6.82 11.00 4.59
CA SER A 17 6.18 12.16 5.20
C SER A 17 7.11 13.37 5.10
N TRP A 18 6.54 14.55 4.82
CA TRP A 18 7.28 15.78 4.69
C TRP A 18 6.47 16.95 5.26
N ARG A 19 7.15 18.06 5.51
CA ARG A 19 6.52 19.36 5.76
C ARG A 19 6.82 20.28 4.58
N GLY A 20 5.79 20.82 3.97
CA GLY A 20 5.90 21.70 2.80
C GLY A 20 4.61 21.76 2.00
N THR A 21 4.67 22.43 0.84
CA THR A 21 3.60 22.46 -0.15
C THR A 21 3.67 21.22 -1.03
N ASP A 22 2.52 20.59 -1.29
CA ASP A 22 2.47 19.32 -2.03
C ASP A 22 3.13 19.44 -3.42
N TRP A 23 2.93 20.57 -4.11
CA TRP A 23 3.38 20.75 -5.48
C TRP A 23 4.90 20.73 -5.65
N GLU A 24 5.66 21.39 -4.77
CA GLU A 24 7.12 21.49 -4.90
C GLU A 24 7.82 20.17 -4.60
N PHE A 25 7.44 19.51 -3.50
CA PHE A 25 7.94 18.20 -3.14
C PHE A 25 7.63 17.16 -4.21
N VAL A 26 6.38 17.12 -4.68
CA VAL A 26 5.96 16.19 -5.73
C VAL A 26 6.68 16.48 -7.03
N SER A 27 6.87 17.73 -7.43
CA SER A 27 7.58 18.07 -8.67
C SER A 27 9.03 17.57 -8.68
N LYS A 28 9.73 17.69 -7.54
CA LYS A 28 11.09 17.15 -7.37
C LYS A 28 11.08 15.62 -7.39
N LEU A 29 10.14 15.00 -6.68
CA LEU A 29 9.99 13.55 -6.63
C LEU A 29 9.67 12.97 -8.01
N LYS A 30 8.74 13.58 -8.74
CA LYS A 30 8.34 13.20 -10.10
C LYS A 30 9.52 13.25 -11.06
N LYS A 31 10.35 14.30 -11.00
CA LYS A 31 11.54 14.40 -11.86
C LYS A 31 12.54 13.26 -11.65
N SER A 32 12.57 12.64 -10.47
CA SER A 32 13.49 11.54 -10.15
C SER A 32 12.87 10.15 -10.27
N ILE A 33 11.54 10.02 -10.12
CA ILE A 33 10.88 8.71 -9.93
C ILE A 33 9.84 8.41 -11.02
N LEU A 34 9.27 9.41 -11.71
CA LEU A 34 8.17 9.15 -12.65
C LEU A 34 8.60 8.37 -13.90
N ASP A 35 9.88 8.43 -14.27
CA ASP A 35 10.44 7.63 -15.37
C ASP A 35 10.41 6.11 -15.07
N LEU A 36 10.14 5.72 -13.82
CA LEU A 36 10.07 4.32 -13.37
C LEU A 36 8.65 3.74 -13.35
N GLY A 37 7.62 4.49 -13.78
CA GLY A 37 6.23 3.98 -13.84
C GLY A 37 5.57 3.80 -12.47
N VAL A 38 5.98 4.59 -11.47
CA VAL A 38 5.51 4.46 -10.08
C VAL A 38 4.12 5.08 -9.89
N THR A 39 3.29 4.43 -9.07
CA THR A 39 2.00 4.98 -8.61
C THR A 39 2.21 5.83 -7.36
N VAL A 40 1.71 7.06 -7.38
CA VAL A 40 1.87 8.01 -6.26
C VAL A 40 0.50 8.30 -5.63
N ASN A 41 0.37 8.06 -4.33
CA ASN A 41 -0.82 8.41 -3.55
C ASN A 41 -0.42 9.41 -2.46
N ILE A 42 -1.16 10.53 -2.36
CA ILE A 42 -0.86 11.63 -1.46
C ILE A 42 -2.13 11.98 -0.68
N SER A 43 -2.00 12.06 0.63
CA SER A 43 -3.10 12.43 1.52
C SER A 43 -2.58 13.22 2.70
N LYS A 44 -3.38 14.17 3.17
CA LYS A 44 -3.08 15.04 4.34
C LYS A 44 -3.64 14.49 5.65
N GLU A 45 -4.53 13.50 5.57
CA GLU A 45 -5.24 12.98 6.73
C GLU A 45 -4.84 11.54 7.02
N LYS A 46 -4.93 10.68 5.99
CA LYS A 46 -4.65 9.26 6.13
C LYS A 46 -4.24 8.59 4.82
N LEU A 47 -3.38 7.59 4.92
CA LEU A 47 -2.87 6.82 3.78
C LEU A 47 -2.61 5.36 4.18
N ASN A 48 -2.90 4.43 3.28
CA ASN A 48 -2.52 3.04 3.46
C ASN A 48 -1.06 2.83 3.04
N PHE A 49 -0.30 2.11 3.85
CA PHE A 49 1.05 1.65 3.53
C PHE A 49 1.20 0.20 4.02
N LEU A 50 1.37 -0.74 3.07
CA LEU A 50 1.33 -2.18 3.33
C LEU A 50 0.02 -2.57 4.07
N GLU A 51 0.11 -3.38 5.11
CA GLU A 51 -1.00 -3.80 5.99
C GLU A 51 -1.31 -2.76 7.09
N THR A 52 -0.95 -1.49 6.88
CA THR A 52 -1.09 -0.43 7.90
C THR A 52 -1.83 0.78 7.34
N LEU A 53 -2.77 1.31 8.12
CA LEU A 53 -3.35 2.63 7.91
C LEU A 53 -2.56 3.64 8.74
N VAL A 54 -1.95 4.61 8.07
CA VAL A 54 -1.24 5.72 8.70
C VAL A 54 -2.18 6.92 8.72
N GLU A 55 -2.47 7.46 9.90
CA GLU A 55 -3.30 8.66 10.09
C GLU A 55 -2.53 9.76 10.82
N ILE A 56 -2.84 11.02 10.52
CA ILE A 56 -2.36 12.16 11.29
C ILE A 56 -3.41 12.51 12.34
N LYS A 57 -3.08 12.34 13.62
CA LYS A 57 -3.93 12.76 14.76
C LYS A 57 -3.13 13.69 15.66
N ASP A 58 -3.69 14.87 15.92
CA ASP A 58 -3.09 15.89 16.79
C ASP A 58 -1.63 16.23 16.45
N GLY A 59 -1.30 16.22 15.15
CA GLY A 59 0.05 16.49 14.65
C GLY A 59 1.06 15.33 14.78
N ALA A 60 0.61 14.16 15.25
CA ALA A 60 1.39 12.93 15.31
C ALA A 60 0.91 11.91 14.28
N LEU A 61 1.83 11.06 13.79
CA LEU A 61 1.48 9.90 12.97
C LEU A 61 1.06 8.75 13.89
N VAL A 62 -0.14 8.24 13.68
CA VAL A 62 -0.68 7.06 14.38
C VAL A 62 -0.91 5.97 13.35
N THR A 63 -0.53 4.74 13.69
CA THR A 63 -0.67 3.59 12.81
C THR A 63 -1.67 2.59 13.38
N TYR A 64 -2.48 2.04 12.48
CA TYR A 64 -3.43 0.97 12.78
C TYR A 64 -3.15 -0.20 11.86
N LEU A 65 -3.18 -1.42 12.41
CA LEU A 65 -3.16 -2.61 11.57
C LEU A 65 -4.43 -2.60 10.71
N TYR A 66 -4.27 -2.43 9.41
CA TYR A 66 -5.36 -2.35 8.46
C TYR A 66 -5.38 -3.62 7.63
N ARG A 67 -6.29 -4.53 8.00
CA ARG A 67 -6.60 -5.72 7.22
C ARG A 67 -7.64 -5.34 6.18
N THR A 68 -7.29 -5.49 4.91
CA THR A 68 -8.28 -5.36 3.83
C THR A 68 -9.42 -6.36 4.04
N ALA A 69 -10.61 -6.10 3.50
CA ALA A 69 -11.76 -7.01 3.66
C ALA A 69 -11.48 -8.43 3.12
N THR A 70 -10.45 -8.60 2.29
CA THR A 70 -9.97 -9.88 1.76
C THR A 70 -8.80 -10.47 2.55
N ALA A 71 -8.20 -9.74 3.49
CA ALA A 71 -7.10 -10.23 4.31
C ALA A 71 -7.62 -11.32 5.27
N GLY A 72 -7.24 -12.57 4.97
CA GLY A 72 -7.72 -13.76 5.68
C GLY A 72 -8.74 -14.59 4.90
N ASN A 73 -9.27 -14.09 3.78
CA ASN A 73 -10.02 -14.92 2.84
C ASN A 73 -9.04 -15.82 2.08
N THR A 74 -8.87 -17.03 2.60
CA THR A 74 -8.13 -18.09 1.90
C THR A 74 -8.95 -18.69 0.76
N ILE A 75 -10.26 -18.48 0.76
CA ILE A 75 -11.17 -18.95 -0.30
C ILE A 75 -10.88 -18.18 -1.59
N LEU A 76 -10.35 -18.91 -2.56
CA LEU A 76 -10.16 -18.37 -3.90
C LEU A 76 -11.48 -18.47 -4.66
N HIS A 77 -11.97 -17.34 -5.18
CA HIS A 77 -13.12 -17.39 -6.08
C HIS A 77 -12.73 -17.99 -7.43
N ALA A 78 -13.58 -18.84 -8.01
CA ALA A 78 -13.31 -19.50 -9.30
C ALA A 78 -13.06 -18.52 -10.46
N LEU A 79 -13.63 -17.31 -10.36
CA LEU A 79 -13.45 -16.23 -11.33
C LEU A 79 -12.32 -15.25 -10.99
N SER A 80 -11.51 -15.53 -9.96
CA SER A 80 -10.37 -14.67 -9.61
C SER A 80 -9.27 -14.75 -10.65
N SER A 81 -8.48 -13.69 -10.83
CA SER A 81 -7.45 -13.60 -11.89
C SER A 81 -6.20 -14.48 -11.72
N HIS A 82 -6.29 -15.55 -10.92
CA HIS A 82 -5.19 -16.49 -10.69
C HIS A 82 -5.00 -17.44 -11.87
N SER A 83 -3.84 -18.11 -11.93
CA SER A 83 -3.55 -19.06 -13.00
C SER A 83 -4.58 -20.20 -13.05
N LYS A 84 -4.84 -20.72 -14.25
CA LYS A 84 -5.78 -21.85 -14.43
C LYS A 84 -5.40 -23.02 -13.52
N THR A 85 -4.13 -23.36 -13.42
CA THR A 85 -3.66 -24.42 -12.51
C THR A 85 -4.07 -24.18 -11.06
N MET A 86 -4.04 -22.93 -10.59
CA MET A 86 -4.43 -22.60 -9.22
C MET A 86 -5.96 -22.63 -9.03
N GLN A 87 -6.72 -22.18 -10.03
CA GLN A 87 -8.19 -22.23 -10.03
C GLN A 87 -8.73 -23.67 -10.03
N TRP A 88 -8.14 -24.56 -10.83
CA TRP A 88 -8.57 -25.96 -10.94
C TRP A 88 -8.36 -26.74 -9.65
N ASN A 89 -7.39 -26.31 -8.84
CA ASN A 89 -7.10 -26.92 -7.55
C ASN A 89 -7.90 -26.29 -6.39
N ILE A 90 -8.80 -25.34 -6.65
CA ILE A 90 -9.65 -24.73 -5.61
C ILE A 90 -10.46 -25.81 -4.86
N PRO A 91 -11.24 -26.69 -5.51
CA PRO A 91 -12.08 -27.65 -4.79
C PRO A 91 -11.28 -28.59 -3.89
N TYR A 92 -10.11 -29.05 -4.38
CA TYR A 92 -9.19 -29.91 -3.64
C TYR A 92 -8.58 -29.18 -2.43
N ARG A 93 -8.18 -27.91 -2.61
CA ARG A 93 -7.64 -27.09 -1.51
C ARG A 93 -8.68 -26.74 -0.46
N GLU A 94 -9.94 -26.53 -0.84
CA GLU A 94 -11.05 -26.28 0.08
C GLU A 94 -11.43 -27.55 0.87
N LEU A 95 -11.42 -28.72 0.24
CA LEU A 95 -11.73 -29.99 0.88
C LEU A 95 -10.69 -30.40 1.94
N LEU A 96 -9.42 -30.04 1.71
CA LEU A 96 -8.30 -30.37 2.61
C LEU A 96 -8.01 -29.29 3.65
N ARG A 97 -8.90 -28.31 3.81
CA ARG A 97 -8.80 -27.38 4.94
C ARG A 97 -9.15 -28.11 6.24
N PRO A 98 -8.36 -27.91 7.32
CA PRO A 98 -8.71 -28.38 8.64
C PRO A 98 -9.94 -27.66 9.20
#